data_AF-A0A2W4KEL7-F1
#
_entry.id   AF-A0A2W4KEL7-F1
#
_cell.length_a   1.000
_cell.length_b   1.000
_cell.length_c   1.000
_cell.angle_alpha   90.00
_cell.angle_beta   90.00
_cell.angle_gamma   90.00
#
_symmetry.space_group_name_H-M   'P 1'
#
loop_
_entity.id
_entity.type
_entity.pdbx_description
1 polymer ?
#
loop_
_entity_poly.entity_id
_entity_poly.type
_entity_poly.pdbx_seq_one_letter_code
_entity_poly.pdbx_strand_id
1 'polypeptide(L)'
;MPVRKLRPWCYLLLVVLLTVQSHSHAAQPEQALPDVPPGMARAPVAPTGAGQSAVSSPAPGPGRSGDAAAAGTATAAHDAAMNPHDRAIRLLTARGVLTGELSLPADGPVPRAQLAVWLARALVRPRPPETAPAQALQLAAGYGWIPADWAGDAAASGRPVTRADLAAIARRVLGTGTGRWPEDRPMPPDLADAPAEETQAALAALAGGLLAPAPGGRFQGQQAAGAREVAAWLARLLELRGTLFDDAGVLVARDVEARYLVVEIAGRDKGVAVADGAAIYRNGQPAALEALRPGDEVRLVWDDSDPPDRSGETPVALAVDAVFHDDEGILDAVSWTDRRILLRDPRGAGRAYAVEEGAAVFLNGRPTSLALLRPGDRVYVVLRAAGGTVRMLDATRVDVTGRLLQIDPVHGYLFLESEGRTLQLVAGDEVEVVRAGRYATLGALRTGDRVAVATAAPGVATYVEATPAGFEPAAPGGKEAGR
;
A
#
# COMPACT_ATOMS: atom_id res chain seq x y z
N MET A 1 6.64 20.39 6.52
CA MET A 1 7.59 20.06 5.43
C MET A 1 6.78 19.63 4.21
N PRO A 2 7.15 19.97 2.97
CA PRO A 2 6.47 19.41 1.81
C PRO A 2 6.69 17.89 1.81
N VAL A 3 5.59 17.13 1.70
CA VAL A 3 5.60 15.67 1.61
C VAL A 3 6.54 15.25 0.47
N ARG A 4 7.69 14.66 0.83
CA ARG A 4 8.70 14.19 -0.11
C ARG A 4 8.06 13.12 -1.01
N LYS A 5 8.16 13.29 -2.33
CA LYS A 5 7.84 12.22 -3.28
C LYS A 5 9.01 11.24 -3.29
N LEU A 6 8.76 9.99 -2.88
CA LEU A 6 9.67 8.86 -3.10
C LEU A 6 10.10 8.78 -4.57
N ARG A 7 11.37 8.49 -4.80
CA ARG A 7 11.97 8.35 -6.14
C ARG A 7 11.43 7.11 -6.86
N PRO A 8 11.04 7.20 -8.14
CA PRO A 8 10.87 6.03 -9.00
C PRO A 8 12.21 5.41 -9.47
N TRP A 9 13.33 6.15 -9.42
CA TRP A 9 14.61 5.70 -10.00
C TRP A 9 15.49 4.85 -9.07
N CYS A 10 15.42 4.98 -7.74
CA CYS A 10 16.12 4.05 -6.84
C CYS A 10 15.55 2.63 -6.97
N TYR A 11 14.26 2.50 -7.30
CA TYR A 11 13.63 1.23 -7.64
C TYR A 11 14.07 0.71 -9.02
N LEU A 12 14.15 1.59 -10.04
CA LEU A 12 14.59 1.17 -11.38
C LEU A 12 16.05 0.67 -11.40
N LEU A 13 16.94 1.30 -10.63
CA LEU A 13 18.34 0.85 -10.50
C LEU A 13 18.44 -0.47 -9.72
N LEU A 14 17.58 -0.69 -8.72
CA LEU A 14 17.51 -1.95 -7.97
C LEU A 14 17.00 -3.11 -8.86
N VAL A 15 15.96 -2.87 -9.68
CA VAL A 15 15.42 -3.86 -10.63
C VAL A 15 16.46 -4.24 -11.69
N VAL A 16 17.20 -3.28 -12.23
CA VAL A 16 18.25 -3.54 -13.25
C VAL A 16 19.48 -4.25 -12.65
N LEU A 17 19.90 -3.92 -11.42
CA LEU A 17 21.03 -4.59 -10.76
C LEU A 17 20.70 -6.03 -10.32
N LEU A 18 19.47 -6.30 -9.87
CA LEU A 18 19.03 -7.63 -9.45
C LEU A 18 18.71 -8.58 -10.63
N THR A 19 18.23 -8.06 -11.77
CA THR A 19 18.01 -8.88 -12.99
C THR A 19 19.31 -9.29 -13.68
N VAL A 20 20.39 -8.50 -13.56
CA VAL A 20 21.70 -8.85 -14.13
C VAL A 20 22.45 -9.90 -13.28
N GLN A 21 22.29 -9.90 -11.95
CA GLN A 21 22.91 -10.93 -11.10
C GLN A 21 22.24 -12.31 -11.18
N SER A 22 20.94 -12.37 -11.52
CA SER A 22 20.20 -13.64 -11.60
C SER A 22 20.46 -14.45 -12.89
N HIS A 23 21.12 -13.87 -13.91
CA HIS A 23 21.49 -14.57 -15.16
C HIS A 23 22.92 -15.13 -15.19
N SER A 24 23.65 -15.06 -14.08
CA SER A 24 25.09 -15.38 -14.04
C SER A 24 25.42 -16.54 -13.09
N HIS A 25 24.66 -17.64 -13.07
CA HIS A 25 25.12 -18.90 -12.48
C HIS A 25 24.23 -20.09 -12.87
N ALA A 26 24.65 -20.86 -13.87
CA ALA A 26 24.55 -22.33 -13.96
C ALA A 26 24.85 -22.78 -15.40
N ALA A 27 26.14 -22.96 -15.73
CA ALA A 27 26.51 -23.87 -16.80
C ALA A 27 26.45 -25.30 -16.24
N GLN A 28 25.52 -26.11 -16.74
CA GLN A 28 25.56 -27.58 -16.63
C GLN A 28 25.40 -28.20 -18.03
N PRO A 29 25.99 -29.38 -18.24
CA PRO A 29 26.37 -29.85 -19.57
C PRO A 29 25.23 -30.51 -20.35
N GLU A 30 25.42 -30.50 -21.67
CA GLU A 30 24.65 -31.15 -22.73
C GLU A 30 23.93 -32.45 -22.34
N GLN A 31 22.62 -32.45 -22.55
CA GLN A 31 21.88 -33.67 -22.90
C GLN A 31 21.19 -33.45 -24.25
N ALA A 32 21.44 -34.41 -25.14
CA ALA A 32 21.04 -34.41 -26.53
C ALA A 32 19.52 -34.40 -26.74
N LEU A 33 19.05 -33.55 -27.66
CA LEU A 33 17.72 -33.64 -28.29
C LEU A 33 17.86 -34.18 -29.72
N PRO A 34 16.90 -34.99 -30.20
CA PRO A 34 16.94 -35.57 -31.54
C PRO A 34 16.43 -34.62 -32.63
N ASP A 35 16.91 -34.91 -33.84
CA ASP A 35 16.76 -34.17 -35.10
C ASP A 35 15.34 -33.71 -35.48
N VAL A 36 15.26 -32.47 -35.98
CA VAL A 36 14.17 -31.95 -36.82
C VAL A 36 14.78 -31.43 -38.13
N PRO A 37 14.24 -31.81 -39.31
CA PRO A 37 14.87 -31.54 -40.60
C PRO A 37 14.69 -30.08 -41.08
N PRO A 38 15.61 -29.54 -41.90
CA PRO A 38 15.59 -28.15 -42.32
C PRO A 38 14.77 -27.96 -43.60
N GLY A 39 14.01 -26.86 -43.67
CA GLY A 39 13.41 -26.45 -44.93
C GLY A 39 12.46 -25.27 -44.83
N MET A 40 12.98 -24.06 -45.06
CA MET A 40 12.56 -23.15 -46.14
C MET A 40 12.90 -21.69 -45.77
N ALA A 41 13.95 -21.19 -46.41
CA ALA A 41 14.24 -19.77 -46.53
C ALA A 41 13.32 -19.15 -47.59
N ARG A 42 12.73 -17.98 -47.29
CA ARG A 42 12.37 -16.97 -48.30
C ARG A 42 12.56 -15.55 -47.75
N ALA A 43 13.05 -14.72 -48.67
CA ALA A 43 13.66 -13.40 -48.52
C ALA A 43 12.66 -12.25 -48.23
N PRO A 44 13.16 -11.07 -47.79
CA PRO A 44 12.34 -9.91 -47.43
C PRO A 44 11.97 -9.05 -48.64
N VAL A 45 10.76 -8.47 -48.59
CA VAL A 45 10.25 -7.47 -49.55
C VAL A 45 10.28 -6.09 -48.87
N ALA A 46 10.92 -5.13 -49.52
CA ALA A 46 10.94 -3.72 -49.16
C ALA A 46 9.66 -3.00 -49.62
N PRO A 47 9.22 -1.90 -48.98
CA PRO A 47 8.24 -1.01 -49.55
C PRO A 47 8.90 0.23 -50.18
N THR A 48 8.59 0.45 -51.46
CA THR A 48 8.77 1.71 -52.18
C THR A 48 7.39 2.35 -52.33
N GLY A 49 7.30 3.68 -52.28
CA GLY A 49 6.20 4.39 -52.94
C GLY A 49 5.61 5.56 -52.16
N ALA A 50 6.21 6.73 -52.36
CA ALA A 50 5.57 8.02 -52.16
C ALA A 50 4.39 8.21 -53.13
N GLY A 51 3.37 8.94 -52.69
CA GLY A 51 2.25 9.35 -53.53
C GLY A 51 1.57 10.59 -52.94
N GLN A 52 1.95 11.75 -53.47
CA GLN A 52 1.39 13.07 -53.17
C GLN A 52 -0.05 13.18 -53.69
N SER A 53 -0.90 13.95 -53.00
CA SER A 53 -1.92 14.78 -53.65
C SER A 53 -2.29 15.95 -52.73
N ALA A 54 -2.00 17.15 -53.22
CA ALA A 54 -2.52 18.41 -52.74
C ALA A 54 -4.02 18.54 -53.11
N VAL A 55 -4.73 19.47 -52.47
CA VAL A 55 -5.55 20.52 -53.11
C VAL A 55 -6.34 21.32 -52.06
N SER A 56 -6.13 22.63 -52.10
CA SER A 56 -7.01 23.77 -51.79
C SER A 56 -7.38 24.17 -50.36
N SER A 57 -6.78 25.29 -49.95
CA SER A 57 -7.40 26.33 -49.11
C SER A 57 -8.53 27.07 -49.84
N PRO A 58 -9.48 27.65 -49.09
CA PRO A 58 -9.63 29.10 -49.13
C PRO A 58 -9.81 29.74 -47.74
N ALA A 59 -9.42 31.02 -47.62
CA ALA A 59 -9.61 31.88 -46.45
C ALA A 59 -10.80 32.86 -46.68
N PRO A 60 -11.07 33.84 -45.79
CA PRO A 60 -11.86 33.70 -44.57
C PRO A 60 -13.10 34.62 -44.55
N GLY A 61 -14.07 34.35 -43.68
CA GLY A 61 -15.24 35.21 -43.47
C GLY A 61 -15.71 35.18 -42.00
N PRO A 62 -16.07 36.33 -41.39
CA PRO A 62 -16.31 36.44 -39.96
C PRO A 62 -17.77 36.15 -39.61
N GLY A 63 -18.03 35.33 -38.59
CA GLY A 63 -19.39 34.98 -38.20
C GLY A 63 -19.47 34.36 -36.81
N ARG A 64 -20.27 35.00 -35.96
CA ARG A 64 -20.58 34.66 -34.56
C ARG A 64 -21.17 33.25 -34.36
N SER A 65 -20.68 32.56 -33.34
CA SER A 65 -21.39 31.64 -32.43
C SER A 65 -20.39 31.30 -31.31
N GLY A 66 -20.71 31.36 -30.02
CA GLY A 66 -21.80 30.62 -29.39
C GLY A 66 -21.18 29.38 -28.73
N ASP A 67 -21.04 29.45 -27.40
CA ASP A 67 -20.93 28.36 -26.43
C ASP A 67 -19.78 27.31 -26.48
N ALA A 68 -19.46 26.87 -25.25
CA ALA A 68 -18.72 25.66 -24.86
C ALA A 68 -17.18 25.70 -24.83
N ALA A 69 -16.63 25.98 -23.63
CA ALA A 69 -15.52 25.22 -23.07
C ALA A 69 -15.40 25.49 -21.56
N ALA A 70 -16.30 24.88 -20.78
CA ALA A 70 -16.11 24.70 -19.35
C ALA A 70 -15.05 23.61 -19.12
N ALA A 71 -13.78 24.01 -19.10
CA ALA A 71 -12.69 23.22 -18.53
C ALA A 71 -12.40 23.77 -17.14
N GLY A 72 -13.02 23.19 -16.12
CA GLY A 72 -12.78 23.60 -14.75
C GLY A 72 -13.75 22.93 -13.79
N THR A 73 -13.35 21.80 -13.22
CA THR A 73 -13.62 21.35 -11.83
C THR A 73 -13.31 19.86 -11.67
N ALA A 74 -12.03 19.53 -11.57
CA ALA A 74 -11.54 18.26 -11.01
C ALA A 74 -10.82 18.52 -9.67
N THR A 75 -11.35 19.44 -8.88
CA THR A 75 -10.80 19.90 -7.60
C THR A 75 -11.94 20.13 -6.62
N ALA A 76 -12.57 19.04 -6.13
CA ALA A 76 -13.41 19.02 -4.91
C ALA A 76 -13.94 17.61 -4.51
N ALA A 77 -13.29 16.50 -4.90
CA ALA A 77 -13.63 15.17 -4.36
C ALA A 77 -12.59 14.71 -3.31
N HIS A 78 -12.10 15.66 -2.52
CA HIS A 78 -11.20 15.41 -1.38
C HIS A 78 -12.05 15.17 -0.12
N ASP A 79 -11.73 14.09 0.60
CA ASP A 79 -12.03 13.84 2.02
C ASP A 79 -13.40 13.28 2.45
N ALA A 80 -14.13 12.57 1.59
CA ALA A 80 -15.07 11.58 2.10
C ALA A 80 -14.32 10.26 2.33
N ALA A 81 -13.77 10.08 3.54
CA ALA A 81 -13.23 8.79 3.94
C ALA A 81 -14.28 7.72 3.66
N MET A 82 -13.98 6.75 2.78
CA MET A 82 -14.96 5.71 2.44
C MET A 82 -15.38 5.00 3.73
N ASN A 83 -16.69 4.77 3.87
CA ASN A 83 -17.20 3.95 4.96
C ASN A 83 -16.48 2.59 4.95
N PRO A 84 -15.83 2.16 6.07
CA PRO A 84 -15.15 0.88 6.16
C PRO A 84 -16.01 -0.32 5.71
N HIS A 85 -17.33 -0.22 5.84
CA HIS A 85 -18.27 -1.23 5.36
C HIS A 85 -18.22 -1.39 3.83
N ASP A 86 -18.16 -0.29 3.07
CA ASP A 86 -18.15 -0.35 1.61
C ASP A 86 -16.85 -0.98 1.08
N ARG A 87 -15.73 -0.74 1.78
CA ARG A 87 -14.46 -1.43 1.52
C ARG A 87 -14.56 -2.93 1.76
N ALA A 88 -15.13 -3.34 2.90
CA ALA A 88 -15.31 -4.76 3.22
C ALA A 88 -16.16 -5.47 2.16
N ILE A 89 -17.25 -4.84 1.74
CA ILE A 89 -18.16 -5.39 0.72
C ILE A 89 -17.43 -5.61 -0.60
N ARG A 90 -16.69 -4.61 -1.09
CA ARG A 90 -15.94 -4.71 -2.35
C ARG A 90 -14.86 -5.79 -2.30
N LEU A 91 -14.12 -5.89 -1.19
CA LEU A 91 -13.12 -6.96 -1.01
C LEU A 91 -13.76 -8.35 -0.98
N LEU A 92 -14.87 -8.52 -0.26
CA LEU A 92 -15.60 -9.79 -0.23
C LEU A 92 -16.24 -10.13 -1.60
N THR A 93 -16.67 -9.12 -2.35
CA THR A 93 -17.18 -9.29 -3.72
C THR A 93 -16.07 -9.73 -4.67
N ALA A 94 -14.92 -9.06 -4.64
CA ALA A 94 -13.73 -9.45 -5.40
C ALA A 94 -13.29 -10.88 -5.04
N ARG A 95 -13.42 -11.26 -3.77
CA ARG A 95 -13.19 -12.64 -3.29
C ARG A 95 -14.32 -13.61 -3.62
N GLY A 96 -15.32 -13.24 -4.42
CA GLY A 96 -16.42 -14.14 -4.80
C GLY A 96 -17.34 -14.58 -3.64
N VAL A 97 -17.24 -13.96 -2.47
CA VAL A 97 -18.06 -14.29 -1.29
C VAL A 97 -19.47 -13.71 -1.44
N LEU A 98 -19.55 -12.46 -1.92
CA LEU A 98 -20.80 -11.69 -2.10
C LEU A 98 -21.14 -11.53 -3.59
N THR A 99 -21.52 -12.60 -4.29
CA THR A 99 -21.81 -12.56 -5.75
C THR A 99 -23.21 -13.07 -6.10
N GLY A 100 -23.77 -12.56 -7.21
CA GLY A 100 -25.04 -13.03 -7.79
C GLY A 100 -26.25 -12.73 -6.91
N GLU A 101 -27.12 -13.72 -6.71
CA GLU A 101 -28.29 -13.64 -5.82
C GLU A 101 -27.93 -13.43 -4.34
N LEU A 102 -26.65 -13.60 -3.99
CA LEU A 102 -26.12 -13.39 -2.64
C LEU A 102 -25.53 -11.99 -2.45
N SER A 103 -25.84 -11.08 -3.39
CA SER A 103 -25.68 -9.64 -3.21
C SER A 103 -26.32 -9.20 -1.90
N LEU A 104 -25.76 -8.16 -1.28
CA LEU A 104 -26.28 -7.67 0.00
C LEU A 104 -27.77 -7.38 -0.12
N PRO A 105 -28.62 -7.94 0.76
CA PRO A 105 -30.00 -7.50 0.81
C PRO A 105 -30.03 -6.00 1.11
N ALA A 106 -30.99 -5.29 0.49
CA ALA A 106 -31.24 -3.88 0.79
C ALA A 106 -31.32 -3.68 2.30
N ASP A 107 -30.64 -2.65 2.83
CA ASP A 107 -30.35 -2.37 4.25
C ASP A 107 -31.29 -3.07 5.26
N GLY A 108 -31.03 -4.35 5.53
CA GLY A 108 -31.92 -5.24 6.29
C GLY A 108 -31.16 -6.34 7.01
N PRO A 109 -31.83 -7.07 7.93
CA PRO A 109 -31.18 -8.09 8.74
C PRO A 109 -30.80 -9.31 7.89
N VAL A 110 -29.64 -9.91 8.19
CA VAL A 110 -29.14 -11.09 7.46
C VAL A 110 -29.71 -12.37 8.08
N PRO A 111 -30.39 -13.25 7.31
CA PRO A 111 -30.82 -14.55 7.81
C PRO A 111 -29.63 -15.47 8.14
N ARG A 112 -29.79 -16.36 9.12
CA ARG A 112 -28.77 -17.35 9.50
C ARG A 112 -28.32 -18.25 8.34
N ALA A 113 -29.27 -18.70 7.52
CA ALA A 113 -28.99 -19.49 6.32
C ALA A 113 -28.08 -18.74 5.33
N GLN A 114 -28.31 -17.43 5.16
CA GLN A 114 -27.50 -16.58 4.28
C GLN A 114 -26.07 -16.41 4.81
N LEU A 115 -25.92 -16.16 6.12
CA LEU A 115 -24.61 -16.09 6.74
C LEU A 115 -23.83 -17.41 6.61
N ALA A 116 -24.50 -18.56 6.72
CA ALA A 116 -23.86 -19.85 6.53
C ALA A 116 -23.30 -20.03 5.12
N VAL A 117 -24.02 -19.55 4.08
CA VAL A 117 -23.51 -19.53 2.70
C VAL A 117 -22.26 -18.66 2.59
N TRP A 118 -22.27 -17.46 3.17
CA TRP A 118 -21.11 -16.57 3.16
C TRP A 118 -19.91 -17.19 3.90
N LEU A 119 -20.11 -17.81 5.06
CA LEU A 119 -19.07 -18.51 5.81
C LEU A 119 -18.49 -19.68 5.01
N ALA A 120 -19.33 -20.50 4.38
CA ALA A 120 -18.89 -21.62 3.56
C ALA A 120 -18.00 -21.16 2.40
N ARG A 121 -18.41 -20.13 1.65
CA ARG A 121 -17.61 -19.56 0.54
C ARG A 121 -16.31 -18.91 1.02
N ALA A 122 -16.36 -18.25 2.18
CA ALA A 122 -15.23 -17.50 2.70
C ALA A 122 -14.16 -18.39 3.33
N LEU A 123 -14.56 -19.46 4.04
CA LEU A 123 -13.67 -20.25 4.91
C LEU A 123 -13.29 -21.62 4.35
N VAL A 124 -14.05 -22.19 3.40
CA VAL A 124 -13.73 -23.49 2.78
C VAL A 124 -12.80 -23.28 1.59
N ARG A 125 -11.76 -24.12 1.50
CA ARG A 125 -10.78 -24.11 0.42
C ARG A 125 -10.53 -25.56 -0.08
N PRO A 126 -10.63 -25.83 -1.41
CA PRO A 126 -11.04 -24.91 -2.48
C PRO A 126 -12.49 -24.41 -2.27
N ARG A 127 -12.82 -23.24 -2.83
CA ARG A 127 -14.16 -22.65 -2.67
C ARG A 127 -15.20 -23.65 -3.22
N PRO A 128 -16.25 -24.00 -2.45
CA PRO A 128 -17.29 -24.87 -2.96
C PRO A 128 -18.04 -24.17 -4.11
N PRO A 129 -18.55 -24.92 -5.10
CA PRO A 129 -19.46 -24.37 -6.10
C PRO A 129 -20.73 -23.82 -5.43
N GLU A 130 -21.66 -23.26 -6.22
CA GLU A 130 -22.94 -22.72 -5.71
C GLU A 130 -23.57 -23.63 -4.66
N THR A 131 -23.50 -23.20 -3.40
CA THR A 131 -23.89 -24.01 -2.24
C THR A 131 -25.28 -23.58 -1.80
N ALA A 132 -26.23 -24.51 -1.88
CA ALA A 132 -27.58 -24.25 -1.40
C ALA A 132 -27.57 -23.91 0.11
N PRO A 133 -28.46 -23.03 0.61
CA PRO A 133 -28.42 -22.60 2.01
C PRO A 133 -28.47 -23.73 3.05
N ALA A 134 -29.27 -24.77 2.79
CA ALA A 134 -29.35 -25.95 3.67
C ALA A 134 -28.01 -26.71 3.76
N GLN A 135 -27.32 -26.88 2.62
CA GLN A 135 -26.00 -27.51 2.58
C GLN A 135 -24.94 -26.65 3.28
N ALA A 136 -25.00 -25.33 3.09
CA ALA A 136 -24.09 -24.40 3.76
C ALA A 136 -24.25 -24.42 5.28
N LEU A 137 -25.49 -24.53 5.79
CA LEU A 137 -25.77 -24.73 7.22
C LEU A 137 -25.17 -26.04 7.74
N GLN A 138 -25.39 -27.15 7.05
CA GLN A 138 -24.80 -28.44 7.43
C GLN A 138 -23.27 -28.38 7.44
N LEU A 139 -22.68 -27.73 6.44
CA LEU A 139 -21.24 -27.55 6.33
C LEU A 139 -20.69 -26.71 7.50
N ALA A 140 -21.27 -25.55 7.75
CA ALA A 140 -20.84 -24.65 8.81
C ALA A 140 -21.03 -25.27 10.21
N ALA A 141 -22.10 -26.05 10.42
CA ALA A 141 -22.32 -26.81 11.65
C ALA A 141 -21.32 -27.96 11.79
N GLY A 142 -21.02 -28.68 10.70
CA GLY A 142 -20.05 -29.77 10.66
C GLY A 142 -18.62 -29.30 10.97
N TYR A 143 -18.25 -28.09 10.55
CA TYR A 143 -17.00 -27.44 10.96
C TYR A 143 -17.05 -26.79 12.35
N GLY A 144 -18.20 -26.83 13.03
CA GLY A 144 -18.37 -26.25 14.36
C GLY A 144 -18.34 -24.72 14.40
N TRP A 145 -18.57 -24.02 13.28
CA TRP A 145 -18.60 -22.55 13.24
C TRP A 145 -19.90 -21.99 13.80
N ILE A 146 -21.00 -22.69 13.53
CA ILE A 146 -22.36 -22.34 14.00
C ILE A 146 -22.93 -23.46 14.90
N PRO A 147 -23.93 -23.16 15.73
CA PRO A 147 -24.67 -24.17 16.49
C PRO A 147 -25.35 -25.22 15.59
N ALA A 148 -25.42 -26.48 16.05
CA ALA A 148 -25.98 -27.59 15.26
C ALA A 148 -27.50 -27.47 15.04
N ASP A 149 -28.22 -26.82 15.96
CA ASP A 149 -29.67 -26.59 15.87
C ASP A 149 -30.05 -25.64 14.72
N TRP A 150 -29.12 -24.81 14.23
CA TRP A 150 -29.35 -23.98 13.05
C TRP A 150 -29.58 -24.80 11.77
N ALA A 151 -28.99 -25.99 11.68
CA ALA A 151 -29.09 -26.85 10.50
C ALA A 151 -30.30 -27.80 10.52
N GLY A 152 -30.91 -28.01 11.69
CA GLY A 152 -32.00 -28.99 11.87
C GLY A 152 -33.41 -28.42 11.74
N ASP A 153 -33.58 -27.10 11.83
CA ASP A 153 -34.89 -26.44 11.85
C ASP A 153 -34.98 -25.33 10.79
N ALA A 154 -35.91 -25.50 9.83
CA ALA A 154 -36.18 -24.50 8.80
C ALA A 154 -36.58 -23.15 9.40
N ALA A 155 -37.33 -23.14 10.51
CA ALA A 155 -37.71 -21.90 11.19
C ALA A 155 -36.49 -21.21 11.83
N ALA A 156 -35.55 -21.97 12.40
CA ALA A 156 -34.30 -21.43 12.92
C ALA A 156 -33.41 -20.83 11.83
N SER A 157 -33.37 -21.46 10.64
CA SER A 157 -32.55 -21.00 9.51
C SER A 157 -32.94 -19.62 8.95
N GLY A 158 -34.23 -19.30 9.00
CA GLY A 158 -34.78 -18.02 8.53
C GLY A 158 -34.69 -16.88 9.54
N ARG A 159 -34.31 -17.16 10.81
CA ARG A 159 -34.15 -16.11 11.82
C ARG A 159 -33.00 -15.17 11.45
N PRO A 160 -33.11 -13.88 11.80
CA PRO A 160 -32.01 -12.95 11.62
C PRO A 160 -30.85 -13.32 12.54
N VAL A 161 -29.63 -13.13 12.04
CA VAL A 161 -28.40 -13.23 12.82
C VAL A 161 -28.34 -12.03 13.77
N THR A 162 -27.99 -12.29 15.03
CA THR A 162 -27.78 -11.25 16.03
C THR A 162 -26.30 -10.91 16.22
N ARG A 163 -25.99 -9.80 16.89
CA ARG A 163 -24.61 -9.45 17.26
C ARG A 163 -23.98 -10.47 18.22
N ALA A 164 -24.77 -11.07 19.11
CA ALA A 164 -24.33 -12.18 19.95
C ALA A 164 -23.99 -13.43 19.12
N ASP A 165 -24.78 -13.76 18.09
CA ASP A 165 -24.48 -14.84 17.15
C ASP A 165 -23.13 -14.59 16.45
N LEU A 166 -22.90 -13.38 15.93
CA LEU A 166 -21.64 -13.01 15.27
C LEU A 166 -20.42 -13.13 16.19
N ALA A 167 -20.56 -12.69 17.45
CA ALA A 167 -19.49 -12.80 18.44
C ALA A 167 -19.16 -14.27 18.77
N ALA A 168 -20.19 -15.10 18.97
CA ALA A 168 -20.02 -16.52 19.23
C ALA A 168 -19.38 -17.26 18.05
N ILE A 169 -19.79 -16.97 16.82
CA ILE A 169 -19.19 -17.54 15.60
C ILE A 169 -17.73 -17.12 15.48
N ALA A 170 -17.41 -15.84 15.68
CA ALA A 170 -16.03 -15.37 15.58
C ALA A 170 -15.11 -16.08 16.58
N ARG A 171 -15.57 -16.28 17.81
CA ARG A 171 -14.84 -17.06 18.82
C ARG A 171 -14.63 -18.52 18.40
N ARG A 172 -15.62 -19.16 17.78
CA ARG A 172 -15.47 -20.54 17.27
C ARG A 172 -14.50 -20.62 16.09
N VAL A 173 -14.53 -19.64 15.19
CA VAL A 173 -13.68 -19.62 13.99
C VAL A 173 -12.22 -19.24 14.31
N LEU A 174 -12.00 -18.28 15.22
CA LEU A 174 -10.66 -17.78 15.57
C LEU A 174 -10.05 -18.47 16.81
N GLY A 175 -10.84 -19.25 17.55
CA GLY A 175 -10.41 -19.84 18.82
C GLY A 175 -10.08 -18.77 19.87
N THR A 176 -8.90 -18.87 20.48
CA THR A 176 -8.41 -17.91 21.48
C THR A 176 -7.89 -16.59 20.87
N GLY A 177 -7.86 -16.48 19.54
CA GLY A 177 -7.27 -15.35 18.81
C GLY A 177 -8.10 -14.06 18.76
N THR A 178 -9.26 -13.99 19.41
CA THR A 178 -10.17 -12.83 19.33
C THR A 178 -9.71 -11.57 20.09
N GLY A 179 -8.53 -11.59 20.73
CA GLY A 179 -8.03 -10.47 21.53
C GLY A 179 -8.61 -10.47 22.96
N ARG A 180 -7.91 -9.80 23.88
CA ARG A 180 -8.32 -9.65 25.28
C ARG A 180 -8.89 -8.25 25.49
N TRP A 181 -10.03 -8.16 26.16
CA TRP A 181 -10.60 -6.87 26.55
C TRP A 181 -9.62 -6.14 27.49
N PRO A 182 -9.29 -4.86 27.21
CA PRO A 182 -8.40 -4.09 28.07
C PRO A 182 -8.99 -3.94 29.49
N GLU A 183 -8.17 -4.17 30.52
CA GLU A 183 -8.62 -4.13 31.92
C GLU A 183 -9.02 -2.72 32.38
N ASP A 184 -8.49 -1.69 31.73
CA ASP A 184 -8.78 -0.28 31.97
C ASP A 184 -10.05 0.21 31.26
N ARG A 185 -10.61 -0.59 30.35
CA ARG A 185 -11.80 -0.22 29.58
C ARG A 185 -13.07 -0.71 30.28
N PRO A 186 -14.03 0.18 30.61
CA PRO A 186 -15.27 -0.25 31.24
C PRO A 186 -16.03 -1.21 30.34
N MET A 187 -16.53 -2.30 30.93
CA MET A 187 -17.38 -3.27 30.25
C MET A 187 -18.69 -2.60 29.78
N PRO A 188 -19.20 -2.94 28.57
CA PRO A 188 -20.52 -2.50 28.14
C PRO A 188 -21.59 -2.84 29.18
N PRO A 189 -22.46 -1.89 29.56
CA PRO A 189 -23.35 -2.06 30.72
C PRO A 189 -24.38 -3.18 30.52
N ASP A 190 -24.80 -3.43 29.27
CA ASP A 190 -25.75 -4.48 28.92
C ASP A 190 -25.15 -5.89 28.92
N LEU A 191 -23.83 -6.03 29.12
CA LEU A 191 -23.17 -7.32 29.31
C LEU A 191 -23.04 -7.72 30.79
N ALA A 192 -23.39 -6.84 31.74
CA ALA A 192 -23.29 -7.13 33.16
C ALA A 192 -24.23 -8.27 33.60
N ASP A 193 -25.41 -8.35 32.98
CA ASP A 193 -26.43 -9.36 33.27
C ASP A 193 -26.44 -10.51 32.25
N ALA A 194 -25.56 -10.47 31.24
CA ALA A 194 -25.50 -11.48 30.19
C ALA A 194 -24.80 -12.77 30.68
N PRO A 195 -25.12 -13.95 30.11
CA PRO A 195 -24.43 -15.19 30.42
C PRO A 195 -22.91 -15.07 30.22
N ALA A 196 -22.12 -15.68 31.10
CA ALA A 196 -20.67 -15.54 31.09
C ALA A 196 -20.01 -15.88 29.73
N GLU A 197 -20.53 -16.88 29.01
CA GLU A 197 -20.03 -17.25 27.69
C GLU A 197 -20.32 -16.17 26.63
N GLU A 198 -21.51 -15.57 26.67
CA GLU A 198 -21.92 -14.47 25.78
C GLU A 198 -21.09 -13.22 26.08
N THR A 199 -20.93 -12.87 27.36
CA THR A 199 -20.08 -11.75 27.80
C THR A 199 -18.65 -11.93 27.31
N GLN A 200 -18.07 -13.13 27.47
CA GLN A 200 -16.71 -13.40 27.01
C GLN A 200 -16.59 -13.29 25.49
N ALA A 201 -17.54 -13.84 24.72
CA ALA A 201 -17.53 -13.75 23.27
C ALA A 201 -17.69 -12.30 22.78
N ALA A 202 -18.61 -11.54 23.37
CA ALA A 202 -18.86 -10.13 23.04
C ALA A 202 -17.65 -9.26 23.33
N LEU A 203 -17.06 -9.38 24.52
CA LEU A 203 -15.86 -8.63 24.91
C LEU A 203 -14.68 -8.93 24.00
N ALA A 204 -14.49 -10.19 23.62
CA ALA A 204 -13.43 -10.55 22.68
C ALA A 204 -13.71 -9.99 21.27
N ALA A 205 -14.94 -10.10 20.76
CA ALA A 205 -15.31 -9.51 19.48
C ALA A 205 -15.09 -7.98 19.43
N LEU A 206 -15.43 -7.27 20.52
CA LEU A 206 -15.18 -5.83 20.63
C LEU A 206 -13.68 -5.51 20.74
N ALA A 207 -12.91 -6.31 21.50
CA ALA A 207 -11.46 -6.14 21.64
C ALA A 207 -10.72 -6.34 20.31
N GLY A 208 -11.10 -7.34 19.52
CA GLY A 208 -10.54 -7.60 18.18
C GLY A 208 -11.02 -6.64 17.09
N GLY A 209 -11.94 -5.73 17.41
CA GLY A 209 -12.56 -4.80 16.46
C GLY A 209 -13.44 -5.50 15.42
N LEU A 210 -13.94 -6.72 15.71
CA LEU A 210 -14.87 -7.45 14.85
C LEU A 210 -16.26 -6.82 14.84
N LEU A 211 -16.65 -6.24 15.98
CA LEU A 211 -17.88 -5.49 16.17
C LEU A 211 -17.55 -4.15 16.81
N ALA A 212 -18.25 -3.09 16.39
CA ALA A 212 -18.18 -1.78 17.05
C ALA A 212 -19.28 -1.66 18.09
N PRO A 213 -19.05 -1.02 19.25
CA PRO A 213 -20.12 -0.77 20.22
C PRO A 213 -21.21 0.11 19.61
N ALA A 214 -22.46 -0.12 20.01
CA ALA A 214 -23.59 0.72 19.64
C ALA A 214 -23.49 2.11 20.29
N PRO A 215 -24.26 3.12 19.82
CA PRO A 215 -24.35 4.41 20.48
C PRO A 215 -24.62 4.27 21.99
N GLY A 216 -23.87 5.00 22.80
CA GLY A 216 -23.91 4.87 24.27
C GLY A 216 -23.05 3.75 24.85
N GLY A 217 -22.17 3.14 24.06
CA GLY A 217 -21.18 2.15 24.54
C GLY A 217 -21.76 0.77 24.86
N ARG A 218 -22.99 0.49 24.42
CA ARG A 218 -23.67 -0.80 24.62
C ARG A 218 -23.25 -1.82 23.57
N PHE A 219 -23.36 -3.12 23.89
CA PHE A 219 -23.08 -4.19 22.93
C PHE A 219 -24.28 -4.52 22.04
N GLN A 220 -25.50 -4.50 22.59
CA GLN A 220 -26.78 -4.83 21.96
C GLN A 220 -26.79 -6.24 21.35
N GLY A 221 -26.46 -7.26 22.16
CA GLY A 221 -26.27 -8.64 21.68
C GLY A 221 -27.46 -9.23 20.92
N GLN A 222 -28.70 -8.90 21.32
CA GLN A 222 -29.93 -9.41 20.70
C GLN A 222 -30.39 -8.61 19.46
N GLN A 223 -29.70 -7.52 19.12
CA GLN A 223 -30.01 -6.74 17.92
C GLN A 223 -29.66 -7.56 16.67
N ALA A 224 -30.61 -7.60 15.72
CA ALA A 224 -30.38 -8.19 14.41
C ALA A 224 -29.31 -7.39 13.64
N ALA A 225 -28.32 -8.09 13.11
CA ALA A 225 -27.21 -7.50 12.37
C ALA A 225 -27.60 -7.24 10.91
N GLY A 226 -27.37 -6.02 10.45
CA GLY A 226 -27.63 -5.62 9.07
C GLY A 226 -26.58 -6.15 8.09
N ALA A 227 -26.93 -6.24 6.81
CA ALA A 227 -26.03 -6.77 5.77
C ALA A 227 -24.64 -6.12 5.72
N ARG A 228 -24.57 -4.79 5.84
CA ARG A 228 -23.30 -4.05 5.84
C ARG A 228 -22.44 -4.37 7.07
N GLU A 229 -23.06 -4.49 8.24
CA GLU A 229 -22.37 -4.86 9.49
C GLU A 229 -21.83 -6.28 9.40
N VAL A 230 -22.64 -7.24 8.92
CA VAL A 230 -22.21 -8.63 8.75
C VAL A 230 -21.08 -8.74 7.72
N ALA A 231 -21.13 -7.98 6.62
CA ALA A 231 -20.04 -7.96 5.64
C ALA A 231 -18.74 -7.38 6.23
N ALA A 232 -18.83 -6.28 6.98
CA ALA A 232 -17.68 -5.70 7.68
C ALA A 232 -17.09 -6.67 8.72
N TRP A 233 -17.95 -7.30 9.52
CA TRP A 233 -17.57 -8.35 10.47
C TRP A 233 -16.87 -9.52 9.77
N LEU A 234 -17.43 -10.02 8.67
CA LEU A 234 -16.88 -11.16 7.93
C LEU A 234 -15.52 -10.81 7.31
N ALA A 235 -15.38 -9.64 6.69
CA ALA A 235 -14.09 -9.20 6.15
C ALA A 235 -13.04 -9.12 7.27
N ARG A 236 -13.40 -8.54 8.43
CA ARG A 236 -12.49 -8.47 9.58
C ARG A 236 -12.14 -9.84 10.15
N LEU A 237 -13.11 -10.76 10.21
CA LEU A 237 -12.89 -12.15 10.61
C LEU A 237 -11.86 -12.83 9.71
N LEU A 238 -12.00 -12.68 8.38
CA LEU A 238 -11.05 -13.21 7.42
C LEU A 238 -9.68 -12.56 7.53
N GLU A 239 -9.62 -11.25 7.79
CA GLU A 239 -8.37 -10.52 7.98
C GLU A 239 -7.61 -11.02 9.22
N LEU A 240 -8.29 -11.17 10.35
CA LEU A 240 -7.70 -11.72 11.58
C LEU A 240 -7.26 -13.18 11.41
N ARG A 241 -7.95 -13.95 10.57
CA ARG A 241 -7.55 -15.31 10.19
C ARG A 241 -6.39 -15.33 9.18
N GLY A 242 -6.02 -14.19 8.59
CA GLY A 242 -5.00 -14.12 7.53
C GLY A 242 -5.46 -14.71 6.19
N THR A 243 -6.77 -14.72 5.93
CA THR A 243 -7.39 -15.36 4.75
C THR A 243 -8.23 -14.42 3.92
N LEU A 244 -8.29 -13.13 4.25
CA LEU A 244 -8.99 -12.12 3.44
C LEU A 244 -8.26 -11.86 2.11
N PHE A 245 -6.94 -11.89 2.16
CA PHE A 245 -6.05 -11.73 1.01
C PHE A 245 -5.40 -13.06 0.71
N ASP A 246 -5.07 -13.28 -0.55
CA ASP A 246 -4.42 -14.50 -1.01
C ASP A 246 -2.89 -14.39 -0.97
N ASP A 247 -2.37 -13.16 -1.10
CA ASP A 247 -0.95 -12.90 -1.05
C ASP A 247 -0.65 -11.48 -0.54
N ALA A 248 0.60 -11.24 -0.16
CA ALA A 248 1.08 -9.94 0.26
C ALA A 248 2.54 -9.73 -0.15
N GLY A 249 2.88 -8.50 -0.51
CA GLY A 249 4.23 -8.16 -0.95
C GLY A 249 4.48 -6.66 -0.94
N VAL A 250 5.58 -6.25 -1.55
CA VAL A 250 5.94 -4.83 -1.71
C VAL A 250 5.83 -4.48 -3.18
N LEU A 251 5.13 -3.39 -3.50
CA LEU A 251 5.05 -2.88 -4.85
C LEU A 251 6.43 -2.37 -5.30
N VAL A 252 7.00 -2.93 -6.36
CA VAL A 252 8.31 -2.54 -6.91
C VAL A 252 8.13 -1.56 -8.05
N ALA A 253 7.23 -1.88 -8.98
CA ALA A 253 6.94 -1.08 -10.15
C ALA A 253 5.48 -1.23 -10.56
N ARG A 254 5.01 -0.31 -11.40
CA ARG A 254 3.67 -0.37 -11.98
C ARG A 254 3.69 0.20 -13.40
N ASP A 255 2.83 -0.36 -14.23
CA ASP A 255 2.44 0.18 -15.52
C ASP A 255 0.93 0.44 -15.47
N VAL A 256 0.58 1.71 -15.56
CA VAL A 256 -0.82 2.15 -15.46
C VAL A 256 -1.59 1.80 -16.73
N GLU A 257 -0.95 1.95 -17.88
CA GLU A 257 -1.58 1.74 -19.19
C GLU A 257 -1.83 0.25 -19.42
N ALA A 258 -0.85 -0.59 -19.10
CA ALA A 258 -1.00 -2.04 -19.17
C ALA A 258 -1.76 -2.64 -17.98
N ARG A 259 -2.19 -1.83 -17.00
CA ARG A 259 -2.80 -2.25 -15.72
C ARG A 259 -2.00 -3.36 -15.03
N TYR A 260 -0.69 -3.19 -14.93
CA TYR A 260 0.24 -4.21 -14.51
C TYR A 260 1.07 -3.74 -13.30
N LEU A 261 1.31 -4.64 -12.36
CA LEU A 261 2.14 -4.41 -11.17
C LEU A 261 3.29 -5.41 -11.17
N VAL A 262 4.45 -4.95 -10.67
CA VAL A 262 5.54 -5.83 -10.24
C VAL A 262 5.57 -5.79 -8.72
N VAL A 263 5.30 -6.92 -8.09
CA VAL A 263 5.23 -7.04 -6.64
C VAL A 263 6.29 -8.02 -6.16
N GLU A 264 7.13 -7.60 -5.22
CA GLU A 264 8.07 -8.50 -4.55
C GLU A 264 7.30 -9.33 -3.52
N ILE A 265 7.18 -10.62 -3.78
CA ILE A 265 6.50 -11.59 -2.93
C ILE A 265 7.51 -12.67 -2.55
N ALA A 266 7.73 -12.86 -1.25
CA ALA A 266 8.72 -13.79 -0.71
C ALA A 266 10.13 -13.65 -1.36
N GLY A 267 10.56 -12.41 -1.61
CA GLY A 267 11.87 -12.09 -2.19
C GLY A 267 11.99 -12.31 -3.70
N ARG A 268 10.86 -12.49 -4.41
CA ARG A 268 10.83 -12.64 -5.87
C ARG A 268 9.90 -11.61 -6.48
N ASP A 269 10.35 -10.99 -7.57
CA ASP A 269 9.52 -10.10 -8.36
C ASP A 269 8.48 -10.91 -9.13
N LYS A 270 7.20 -10.62 -8.89
CA LYS A 270 6.07 -11.26 -9.55
C LYS A 270 5.30 -10.23 -10.37
N GLY A 271 5.07 -10.58 -11.63
CA GLY A 271 4.14 -9.87 -12.50
C GLY A 271 2.69 -10.10 -12.08
N VAL A 272 1.89 -9.05 -12.00
CA VAL A 272 0.49 -9.10 -11.62
C VAL A 272 -0.33 -8.21 -12.54
N ALA A 273 -1.23 -8.79 -13.31
CA ALA A 273 -2.24 -8.02 -14.03
C ALA A 273 -3.34 -7.58 -13.05
N VAL A 274 -3.94 -6.41 -13.28
CA VAL A 274 -5.01 -5.87 -12.43
C VAL A 274 -6.29 -5.83 -13.24
N ALA A 275 -7.28 -6.63 -12.84
CA ALA A 275 -8.55 -6.75 -13.55
C ALA A 275 -9.22 -5.39 -13.78
N ASP A 276 -9.99 -5.28 -14.86
CA ASP A 276 -10.86 -4.14 -15.07
C ASP A 276 -11.90 -4.05 -13.95
N GLY A 277 -12.03 -2.86 -13.35
CA GLY A 277 -12.90 -2.65 -12.20
C GLY A 277 -12.38 -3.23 -10.87
N ALA A 278 -11.14 -3.73 -10.82
CA ALA A 278 -10.53 -4.22 -9.58
C ALA A 278 -10.66 -3.19 -8.44
N ALA A 279 -10.92 -3.68 -7.22
CA ALA A 279 -11.05 -2.82 -6.06
C ALA A 279 -9.65 -2.42 -5.55
N ILE A 280 -9.25 -1.16 -5.80
CA ILE A 280 -7.94 -0.64 -5.41
C ILE A 280 -8.09 0.32 -4.23
N TYR A 281 -7.29 0.08 -3.20
CA TYR A 281 -7.23 0.91 -2.00
C TYR A 281 -5.80 1.31 -1.71
N ARG A 282 -5.63 2.51 -1.13
CA ARG A 282 -4.35 2.96 -0.56
C ARG A 282 -4.62 3.62 0.78
N ASN A 283 -3.99 3.12 1.84
CA ASN A 283 -4.19 3.58 3.21
C ASN A 283 -5.68 3.56 3.63
N GLY A 284 -6.38 2.48 3.24
CA GLY A 284 -7.81 2.28 3.54
C GLY A 284 -8.78 3.10 2.71
N GLN A 285 -8.28 4.00 1.84
CA GLN A 285 -9.12 4.83 0.98
C GLN A 285 -9.17 4.27 -0.45
N PRO A 286 -10.30 4.42 -1.17
CA PRO A 286 -10.35 4.07 -2.58
C PRO A 286 -9.31 4.86 -3.35
N ALA A 287 -8.64 4.16 -4.25
CA ALA A 287 -7.53 4.70 -5.01
C ALA A 287 -7.61 4.25 -6.46
N ALA A 288 -7.03 5.04 -7.35
CA ALA A 288 -6.75 4.61 -8.71
C ALA A 288 -5.38 3.92 -8.76
N LEU A 289 -5.09 3.18 -9.85
CA LEU A 289 -3.83 2.45 -9.99
C LEU A 289 -2.62 3.40 -9.95
N GLU A 290 -2.80 4.65 -10.42
CA GLU A 290 -1.89 5.79 -10.45
C GLU A 290 -1.58 6.38 -9.06
N ALA A 291 -2.36 6.04 -8.04
CA ALA A 291 -2.13 6.51 -6.68
C ALA A 291 -1.16 5.60 -5.91
N LEU A 292 -1.00 4.34 -6.31
CA LEU A 292 -0.03 3.41 -5.71
C LEU A 292 1.40 3.93 -5.86
N ARG A 293 2.36 3.44 -5.09
CA ARG A 293 3.75 3.87 -5.24
C ARG A 293 4.69 2.69 -5.05
N PRO A 294 5.82 2.66 -5.75
CA PRO A 294 6.93 1.81 -5.37
C PRO A 294 7.21 1.96 -3.87
N GLY A 295 7.32 0.83 -3.21
CA GLY A 295 7.41 0.73 -1.77
C GLY A 295 6.08 0.70 -1.04
N ASP A 296 4.90 0.71 -1.67
CA ASP A 296 3.66 0.40 -0.93
C ASP A 296 3.65 -1.10 -0.55
N GLU A 297 3.19 -1.44 0.65
CA GLU A 297 2.88 -2.83 0.99
C GLU A 297 1.51 -3.16 0.42
N VAL A 298 1.44 -4.15 -0.47
CA VAL A 298 0.21 -4.52 -1.15
C VAL A 298 -0.27 -5.88 -0.67
N ARG A 299 -1.58 -6.00 -0.50
CA ARG A 299 -2.29 -7.25 -0.24
C ARG A 299 -3.23 -7.51 -1.40
N LEU A 300 -3.20 -8.73 -1.93
CA LEU A 300 -3.81 -9.05 -3.22
C LEU A 300 -4.94 -10.07 -3.02
N VAL A 301 -6.01 -9.90 -3.80
CA VAL A 301 -7.04 -10.92 -3.97
C VAL A 301 -6.97 -11.39 -5.42
N TRP A 302 -6.69 -12.67 -5.62
CA TRP A 302 -6.52 -13.25 -6.96
C TRP A 302 -7.87 -13.59 -7.60
N ASP A 303 -7.89 -13.66 -8.92
CA ASP A 303 -8.95 -14.35 -9.64
C ASP A 303 -8.78 -15.87 -9.48
N ASP A 304 -9.72 -16.52 -8.79
CA ASP A 304 -9.68 -17.97 -8.56
C ASP A 304 -9.85 -18.80 -9.84
N SER A 305 -10.30 -18.19 -10.95
CA SER A 305 -10.41 -18.87 -12.24
C SER A 305 -9.04 -19.14 -12.89
N ASP A 306 -8.00 -18.41 -12.51
CA ASP A 306 -6.63 -18.57 -12.99
C ASP A 306 -5.61 -18.51 -11.83
N PRO A 307 -5.42 -19.63 -11.09
CA PRO A 307 -4.49 -19.65 -9.98
C PRO A 307 -3.04 -19.48 -10.47
N PRO A 308 -2.21 -18.67 -9.78
CA PRO A 308 -0.91 -18.18 -10.26
C PRO A 308 0.13 -19.25 -10.64
N ASP A 309 -0.06 -20.49 -10.20
CA ASP A 309 0.96 -21.54 -10.32
C ASP A 309 0.65 -22.59 -11.40
N ARG A 310 -0.45 -22.43 -12.17
CA ARG A 310 -0.91 -23.48 -13.11
C ARG A 310 -0.72 -23.18 -14.59
N SER A 311 -0.76 -21.93 -15.02
CA SER A 311 -0.91 -21.57 -16.44
C SER A 311 0.36 -21.01 -17.08
N GLY A 312 1.34 -20.55 -16.28
CA GLY A 312 2.43 -19.70 -16.80
C GLY A 312 1.94 -18.34 -17.32
N GLU A 313 0.63 -18.09 -17.20
CA GLU A 313 0.01 -16.80 -17.48
C GLU A 313 0.24 -15.86 -16.29
N THR A 314 0.13 -14.56 -16.56
CA THR A 314 0.29 -13.56 -15.51
C THR A 314 -0.96 -13.58 -14.63
N PRO A 315 -0.82 -13.80 -13.31
CA PRO A 315 -1.98 -13.84 -12.42
C PRO A 315 -2.72 -12.50 -12.41
N VAL A 316 -4.03 -12.57 -12.30
CA VAL A 316 -4.92 -11.41 -12.29
C VAL A 316 -5.38 -11.11 -10.85
N ALA A 317 -5.18 -9.87 -10.40
CA ALA A 317 -5.69 -9.37 -9.13
C ALA A 317 -7.07 -8.71 -9.31
N LEU A 318 -8.07 -9.19 -8.56
CA LEU A 318 -9.41 -8.62 -8.46
C LEU A 318 -9.50 -7.51 -7.41
N ALA A 319 -8.58 -7.49 -6.45
CA ALA A 319 -8.42 -6.38 -5.52
C ALA A 319 -6.95 -6.18 -5.11
N VAL A 320 -6.60 -4.92 -4.87
CA VAL A 320 -5.28 -4.50 -4.40
C VAL A 320 -5.48 -3.54 -3.22
N ASP A 321 -5.03 -3.94 -2.04
CA ASP A 321 -5.05 -3.08 -0.86
C ASP A 321 -3.62 -2.69 -0.49
N ALA A 322 -3.28 -1.45 -0.78
CA ALA A 322 -1.98 -0.88 -0.53
C ALA A 322 -1.94 -0.11 0.79
N VAL A 323 -0.86 -0.25 1.53
CA VAL A 323 -0.59 0.50 2.74
C VAL A 323 0.82 1.06 2.66
N PHE A 324 0.94 2.32 3.02
CA PHE A 324 2.20 3.03 3.06
C PHE A 324 2.34 3.70 4.42
N HIS A 325 3.29 3.20 5.21
CA HIS A 325 3.65 3.78 6.49
C HIS A 325 5.06 4.34 6.40
N ASP A 326 5.20 5.60 6.74
CA ASP A 326 6.46 6.29 6.84
C ASP A 326 6.57 7.06 8.15
N ASP A 327 7.80 7.38 8.49
CA ASP A 327 8.11 8.31 9.56
C ASP A 327 9.36 9.12 9.21
N GLU A 328 9.49 10.28 9.82
CA GLU A 328 10.64 11.15 9.65
C GLU A 328 11.13 11.70 10.99
N GLY A 329 12.44 11.93 11.08
CA GLY A 329 13.05 12.49 12.28
C GLY A 329 14.54 12.73 12.14
N ILE A 330 15.16 13.14 13.24
CA ILE A 330 16.61 13.19 13.39
C ILE A 330 17.06 11.90 14.05
N LEU A 331 18.07 11.25 13.48
CA LEU A 331 18.68 10.07 14.10
C LEU A 331 19.34 10.51 15.41
N ASP A 332 18.88 9.95 16.52
CA ASP A 332 19.41 10.24 17.85
C ASP A 332 20.44 9.19 18.28
N ALA A 333 20.12 7.93 17.99
CA ALA A 333 21.01 6.79 18.23
C ALA A 333 20.80 5.72 17.17
N VAL A 334 21.86 4.94 16.92
CA VAL A 334 21.83 3.75 16.06
C VAL A 334 22.62 2.63 16.71
N SER A 335 21.98 1.47 16.88
CA SER A 335 22.63 0.20 17.21
C SER A 335 22.58 -0.68 15.97
N TRP A 336 23.71 -0.80 15.26
CA TRP A 336 23.79 -1.64 14.06
C TRP A 336 23.86 -3.13 14.42
N THR A 337 24.35 -3.48 15.61
CA THR A 337 24.38 -4.86 16.12
C THR A 337 22.97 -5.35 16.45
N ASP A 338 22.17 -4.54 17.15
CA ASP A 338 20.78 -4.89 17.47
C ASP A 338 19.80 -4.52 16.35
N ARG A 339 20.31 -3.90 15.28
CA ARG A 339 19.54 -3.31 14.17
C ARG A 339 18.40 -2.41 14.68
N ARG A 340 18.72 -1.45 15.54
CA ARG A 340 17.75 -0.48 16.07
C ARG A 340 18.18 0.94 15.79
N ILE A 341 17.20 1.80 15.52
CA ILE A 341 17.40 3.25 15.45
C ILE A 341 16.47 3.94 16.45
N LEU A 342 16.91 5.08 16.96
CA LEU A 342 16.09 6.00 17.73
C LEU A 342 15.94 7.28 16.91
N LEU A 343 14.72 7.58 16.49
CA LEU A 343 14.40 8.83 15.80
C LEU A 343 13.81 9.82 16.79
N ARG A 344 14.32 11.04 16.74
CA ARG A 344 13.79 12.18 17.48
C ARG A 344 12.93 13.01 16.54
N ASP A 345 11.67 13.20 16.90
CA ASP A 345 10.76 14.05 16.14
C ASP A 345 11.10 15.55 16.32
N PRO A 346 10.49 16.47 15.54
CA PRO A 346 10.73 17.90 15.68
C PRO A 346 10.34 18.49 17.05
N ARG A 347 9.56 17.77 17.86
CA ARG A 347 9.15 18.15 19.22
C ARG A 347 10.09 17.59 20.29
N GLY A 348 11.11 16.82 19.89
CA GLY A 348 12.07 16.21 20.78
C GLY A 348 11.66 14.83 21.31
N ALA A 349 10.50 14.30 20.93
CA ALA A 349 10.07 12.97 21.38
C ALA A 349 10.83 11.87 20.62
N GLY A 350 11.41 10.92 21.37
CA GLY A 350 12.14 9.79 20.82
C GLY A 350 11.21 8.62 20.49
N ARG A 351 11.41 7.98 19.32
CA ARG A 351 10.72 6.77 18.88
C ARG A 351 11.75 5.75 18.40
N ALA A 352 11.72 4.56 18.99
CA ALA A 352 12.65 3.49 18.66
C ALA A 352 12.03 2.54 17.63
N TYR A 353 12.81 2.22 16.60
CA TYR A 353 12.41 1.29 15.55
C TYR A 353 13.43 0.15 15.44
N ALA A 354 12.94 -1.06 15.21
CA ALA A 354 13.77 -2.16 14.73
C ALA A 354 13.89 -2.09 13.20
N VAL A 355 15.06 -2.43 12.67
CA VAL A 355 15.37 -2.39 11.24
C VAL A 355 15.49 -3.82 10.72
N GLU A 356 14.66 -4.17 9.75
CA GLU A 356 14.61 -5.52 9.19
C GLU A 356 15.96 -5.95 8.62
N GLU A 357 16.25 -7.25 8.71
CA GLU A 357 17.36 -7.82 7.96
C GLU A 357 17.12 -7.62 6.45
N GLY A 358 18.14 -7.17 5.72
CA GLY A 358 18.00 -6.82 4.31
C GLY A 358 17.33 -5.47 4.01
N ALA A 359 16.92 -4.69 5.03
CA ALA A 359 16.37 -3.35 4.80
C ALA A 359 17.30 -2.49 3.92
N ALA A 360 16.72 -1.82 2.91
CA ALA A 360 17.47 -0.95 2.03
C ALA A 360 17.84 0.35 2.77
N VAL A 361 19.14 0.60 2.92
CA VAL A 361 19.66 1.79 3.62
C VAL A 361 20.35 2.69 2.63
N PHE A 362 19.97 3.96 2.61
CA PHE A 362 20.57 4.99 1.78
C PHE A 362 21.14 6.09 2.66
N LEU A 363 22.28 6.65 2.25
CA LEU A 363 22.84 7.88 2.82
C LEU A 363 23.14 8.83 1.67
N ASN A 364 22.45 9.97 1.66
CA ASN A 364 22.51 10.97 0.61
C ASN A 364 22.21 10.33 -0.77
N GLY A 365 21.14 9.53 -0.83
CA GLY A 365 20.66 8.85 -2.04
C GLY A 365 21.47 7.63 -2.50
N ARG A 366 22.60 7.32 -1.85
CA ARG A 366 23.45 6.17 -2.21
C ARG A 366 23.23 4.97 -1.28
N PRO A 367 23.21 3.73 -1.79
CA PRO A 367 23.16 2.54 -0.96
C PRO A 367 24.32 2.52 0.06
N THR A 368 24.02 2.18 1.31
CA THR A 368 24.97 2.19 2.42
C THR A 368 24.63 1.11 3.46
N SER A 369 25.35 1.08 4.58
CA SER A 369 25.03 0.25 5.75
C SER A 369 24.59 1.09 6.95
N LEU A 370 23.84 0.47 7.87
CA LEU A 370 23.44 1.11 9.14
C LEU A 370 24.64 1.61 9.96
N ALA A 371 25.79 0.95 9.86
CA ALA A 371 26.99 1.30 10.61
C ALA A 371 27.60 2.65 10.21
N LEU A 372 27.22 3.18 9.03
CA LEU A 372 27.70 4.48 8.55
C LEU A 372 26.79 5.65 8.94
N LEU A 373 25.60 5.36 9.48
CA LEU A 373 24.70 6.37 10.01
C LEU A 373 25.21 6.93 11.34
N ARG A 374 24.88 8.19 11.62
CA ARG A 374 25.35 8.90 12.83
C ARG A 374 24.22 9.72 13.46
N PRO A 375 24.27 9.90 14.79
CA PRO A 375 23.42 10.89 15.43
C PRO A 375 23.51 12.25 14.74
N GLY A 376 22.36 12.88 14.50
CA GLY A 376 22.22 14.13 13.75
C GLY A 376 21.80 13.96 12.28
N ASP A 377 21.92 12.75 11.70
CA ASP A 377 21.43 12.50 10.34
C ASP A 377 19.91 12.71 10.26
N ARG A 378 19.42 13.37 9.20
CA ARG A 378 17.98 13.47 8.94
C ARG A 378 17.51 12.17 8.31
N VAL A 379 16.56 11.47 8.91
CA VAL A 379 16.16 10.13 8.47
C VAL A 379 14.69 10.13 8.08
N TYR A 380 14.42 9.52 6.93
CA TYR A 380 13.11 9.08 6.48
C TYR A 380 13.09 7.55 6.53
N VAL A 381 12.07 6.96 7.14
CA VAL A 381 11.88 5.51 7.18
C VAL A 381 10.58 5.11 6.53
N VAL A 382 10.59 3.95 5.89
CA VAL A 382 9.37 3.26 5.48
C VAL A 382 9.23 2.01 6.33
N LEU A 383 8.07 1.91 6.95
CA LEU A 383 7.74 0.92 7.95
C LEU A 383 6.89 -0.20 7.34
N ARG A 384 7.00 -1.38 7.93
CA ARG A 384 6.01 -2.44 7.71
C ARG A 384 4.73 -2.15 8.46
N ALA A 385 3.60 -2.39 7.81
CA ALA A 385 2.29 -2.30 8.44
C ALA A 385 2.20 -3.30 9.59
N ALA A 386 2.74 -4.50 9.39
CA ALA A 386 2.89 -5.50 10.44
C ALA A 386 4.11 -5.18 11.32
N GLY A 387 3.88 -4.63 12.51
CA GLY A 387 4.91 -4.50 13.55
C GLY A 387 5.75 -3.22 13.53
N GLY A 388 5.63 -2.37 12.50
CA GLY A 388 6.31 -1.08 12.47
C GLY A 388 7.84 -1.17 12.35
N THR A 389 8.37 -2.28 11.82
CA THR A 389 9.78 -2.46 11.52
C THR A 389 10.19 -1.64 10.30
N VAL A 390 11.41 -1.11 10.28
CA VAL A 390 11.96 -0.33 9.17
C VAL A 390 12.45 -1.29 8.09
N ARG A 391 11.86 -1.22 6.90
CA ARG A 391 12.31 -1.97 5.72
C ARG A 391 13.08 -1.12 4.71
N MET A 392 12.93 0.20 4.79
CA MET A 392 13.73 1.15 4.03
C MET A 392 14.07 2.35 4.91
N LEU A 393 15.33 2.79 4.84
CA LEU A 393 15.84 3.94 5.55
C LEU A 393 16.60 4.83 4.56
N ASP A 394 16.19 6.07 4.41
CA ASP A 394 16.92 7.09 3.64
C ASP A 394 17.39 8.19 4.57
N ALA A 395 18.70 8.28 4.76
CA ALA A 395 19.36 9.26 5.60
C ALA A 395 19.96 10.39 4.76
N THR A 396 19.85 11.62 5.24
CA THR A 396 20.53 12.78 4.70
C THR A 396 21.46 13.35 5.77
N ARG A 397 22.76 13.28 5.51
CA ARG A 397 23.76 13.97 6.33
C ARG A 397 24.04 15.34 5.75
N VAL A 398 24.16 16.35 6.60
CA VAL A 398 24.51 17.70 6.18
C VAL A 398 25.81 18.07 6.86
N ASP A 399 26.83 18.36 6.06
CA ASP A 399 28.15 18.77 6.55
C ASP A 399 28.29 20.29 6.53
N VAL A 400 27.67 20.95 5.55
CA VAL A 400 27.76 22.39 5.35
C VAL A 400 26.37 22.98 5.16
N THR A 401 26.07 24.06 5.85
CA THR A 401 24.87 24.88 5.58
C THR A 401 25.27 26.30 5.27
N GLY A 402 24.61 26.94 4.31
CA GLY A 402 24.99 28.27 3.90
C GLY A 402 24.07 28.89 2.87
N ARG A 403 24.50 30.02 2.32
CA ARG A 403 23.83 30.70 1.21
C ARG A 403 24.66 30.54 -0.06
N LEU A 404 24.03 30.13 -1.15
CA LEU A 404 24.69 30.02 -2.44
C LEU A 404 25.02 31.43 -2.96
N LEU A 405 26.30 31.77 -3.08
CA LEU A 405 26.77 33.04 -3.62
C LEU A 405 26.90 32.97 -5.14
N GLN A 406 27.50 31.89 -5.63
CA GLN A 406 27.76 31.69 -7.05
C GLN A 406 27.78 30.19 -7.36
N ILE A 407 27.43 29.86 -8.60
CA ILE A 407 27.51 28.51 -9.12
C ILE A 407 28.08 28.51 -10.54
N ASP A 408 28.98 27.58 -10.80
CA ASP A 408 29.48 27.24 -12.12
C ASP A 408 29.05 25.81 -12.43
N PRO A 409 27.90 25.60 -13.10
CA PRO A 409 27.42 24.27 -13.38
C PRO A 409 28.23 23.54 -14.46
N VAL A 410 29.09 24.24 -15.20
CA VAL A 410 29.92 23.65 -16.25
C VAL A 410 31.12 22.94 -15.63
N HIS A 411 31.79 23.60 -14.67
CA HIS A 411 32.94 23.03 -13.95
C HIS A 411 32.55 22.37 -12.62
N GLY A 412 31.28 22.46 -12.23
CA GLY A 412 30.76 21.89 -10.98
C GLY A 412 31.07 22.71 -9.72
N TYR A 413 31.54 23.96 -9.83
CA TYR A 413 31.89 24.74 -8.64
C TYR A 413 30.67 25.38 -7.96
N LEU A 414 30.65 25.30 -6.63
CA LEU A 414 29.65 25.91 -5.75
C LEU A 414 30.37 26.84 -4.77
N PHE A 415 30.00 28.12 -4.75
CA PHE A 415 30.54 29.10 -3.80
C PHE A 415 29.46 29.44 -2.78
N LEU A 416 29.72 29.15 -1.51
CA LEU A 416 28.76 29.24 -0.42
C LEU A 416 29.25 30.21 0.66
N GLU A 417 28.36 31.05 1.17
CA GLU A 417 28.58 31.75 2.43
C GLU A 417 28.11 30.86 3.58
N SER A 418 29.05 30.42 4.42
CA SER A 418 28.79 29.60 5.61
C SER A 418 29.58 30.17 6.77
N GLU A 419 28.92 30.44 7.89
CA GLU A 419 29.56 30.96 9.11
C GLU A 419 30.44 32.21 8.86
N GLY A 420 30.00 33.09 7.95
CA GLY A 420 30.73 34.33 7.59
C GLY A 420 31.96 34.11 6.71
N ARG A 421 32.17 32.91 6.17
CA ARG A 421 33.26 32.58 5.24
C ARG A 421 32.71 32.13 3.89
N THR A 422 33.47 32.41 2.83
CA THR A 422 33.20 31.83 1.51
C THR A 422 33.88 30.48 1.41
N LEU A 423 33.09 29.43 1.21
CA LEU A 423 33.54 28.07 0.93
C LEU A 423 33.38 27.78 -0.56
N GLN A 424 34.40 27.20 -1.17
CA GLN A 424 34.33 26.65 -2.52
C GLN A 424 34.21 25.13 -2.41
N LEU A 425 33.15 24.58 -3.00
CA LEU A 425 32.93 23.14 -3.14
C LEU A 425 32.93 22.77 -4.63
N VAL A 426 33.28 21.52 -4.91
CA VAL A 426 33.18 20.89 -6.22
C VAL A 426 32.06 19.86 -6.14
N ALA A 427 31.10 19.95 -7.04
CA ALA A 427 30.07 18.95 -7.20
C ALA A 427 30.69 17.68 -7.79
N GLY A 428 30.56 16.55 -7.10
CA GLY A 428 31.02 15.26 -7.62
C GLY A 428 30.22 14.82 -8.84
N ASP A 429 30.76 13.86 -9.60
CA ASP A 429 30.19 13.41 -10.88
C ASP A 429 28.74 12.90 -10.77
N GLU A 430 28.37 12.39 -9.60
CA GLU A 430 27.04 11.88 -9.25
C GLU A 430 26.43 12.71 -8.11
N VAL A 431 26.62 14.03 -8.14
CA VAL A 431 26.00 14.93 -7.17
C VAL A 431 24.49 14.94 -7.33
N GLU A 432 23.78 14.69 -6.23
CA GLU A 432 22.34 14.79 -6.23
C GLU A 432 21.90 16.19 -5.84
N VAL A 433 21.08 16.82 -6.68
CA VAL A 433 20.61 18.19 -6.42
C VAL A 433 19.10 18.18 -6.23
N VAL A 434 18.66 18.71 -5.09
CA VAL A 434 17.26 18.91 -4.74
C VAL A 434 17.02 20.40 -4.57
N ARG A 435 16.04 20.97 -5.26
CA ARG A 435 15.64 22.37 -5.09
C ARG A 435 14.13 22.45 -4.83
N ALA A 436 13.75 23.11 -3.74
CA ALA A 436 12.35 23.21 -3.30
C ALA A 436 11.65 21.83 -3.23
N GLY A 437 12.36 20.83 -2.71
CA GLY A 437 11.85 19.47 -2.54
C GLY A 437 11.69 18.66 -3.84
N ARG A 438 12.25 19.13 -4.96
CA ARG A 438 12.24 18.40 -6.24
C ARG A 438 13.66 18.17 -6.74
N TYR A 439 13.89 17.04 -7.41
CA TYR A 439 15.15 16.82 -8.11
C TYR A 439 15.36 17.87 -9.18
N ALA A 440 16.62 18.25 -9.31
CA ALA A 440 17.05 19.35 -10.12
C ALA A 440 18.44 19.02 -10.68
N THR A 441 18.82 19.71 -11.75
CA THR A 441 20.21 19.73 -12.21
C THR A 441 20.97 20.77 -11.39
N LEU A 442 22.30 20.67 -11.35
CA LEU A 442 23.15 21.69 -10.73
C LEU A 442 22.84 23.11 -11.24
N GLY A 443 22.64 23.27 -12.55
CA GLY A 443 22.27 24.56 -13.17
C GLY A 443 20.89 25.13 -12.81
N ALA A 444 20.06 24.40 -12.06
CA ALA A 444 18.76 24.89 -11.59
C ALA A 444 18.88 25.64 -10.24
N LEU A 445 20.01 25.52 -9.55
CA LEU A 445 20.29 26.30 -8.34
C LEU A 445 20.41 27.79 -8.69
N ARG A 446 20.11 28.66 -7.72
CA ARG A 446 20.14 30.12 -7.90
C ARG A 446 20.93 30.78 -6.79
N THR A 447 21.73 31.77 -7.16
CA THR A 447 22.35 32.67 -6.18
C THR A 447 21.29 33.20 -5.22
N GLY A 448 21.60 33.13 -3.94
CA GLY A 448 20.72 33.48 -2.84
C GLY A 448 19.98 32.31 -2.21
N ASP A 449 19.88 31.16 -2.87
CA ASP A 449 19.28 29.95 -2.29
C ASP A 449 20.01 29.58 -0.98
N ARG A 450 19.24 29.17 0.04
CA ARG A 450 19.82 28.54 1.24
C ARG A 450 20.10 27.09 0.91
N VAL A 451 21.33 26.63 1.15
CA VAL A 451 21.74 25.27 0.82
C VAL A 451 22.16 24.48 2.04
N ALA A 452 21.85 23.20 2.03
CA ALA A 452 22.43 22.17 2.88
C ALA A 452 23.19 21.19 1.98
N VAL A 453 24.48 21.00 2.26
CA VAL A 453 25.38 20.22 1.43
C VAL A 453 25.95 19.06 2.22
N ALA A 454 25.92 17.88 1.62
CA ALA A 454 26.67 16.71 2.08
C ALA A 454 27.92 16.53 1.21
N THR A 455 29.00 16.14 1.85
CA THR A 455 30.32 15.98 1.24
C THR A 455 30.84 14.56 1.44
N ALA A 456 31.43 13.97 0.40
CA ALA A 456 32.11 12.67 0.53
C ALA A 456 33.56 12.83 1.04
N ALA A 457 34.17 13.97 0.73
CA ALA A 457 35.50 14.36 1.14
C ALA A 457 35.52 15.89 1.31
N PRO A 458 36.50 16.47 2.03
CA PRO A 458 36.63 17.91 2.16
C PRO A 458 36.57 18.60 0.79
N GLY A 459 35.58 19.48 0.61
CA GLY A 459 35.39 20.22 -0.63
C GLY A 459 34.63 19.51 -1.75
N VAL A 460 34.24 18.23 -1.61
CA VAL A 460 33.53 17.48 -2.67
C VAL A 460 32.10 17.18 -2.26
N ALA A 461 31.15 17.87 -2.87
CA ALA A 461 29.72 17.73 -2.62
C ALA A 461 29.14 16.50 -3.33
N THR A 462 28.40 15.67 -2.60
CA THR A 462 27.64 14.52 -3.15
C THR A 462 26.14 14.74 -3.09
N TYR A 463 25.68 15.69 -2.29
CA TYR A 463 24.27 16.07 -2.20
C TYR A 463 24.14 17.56 -1.91
N VAL A 464 23.22 18.23 -2.60
CA VAL A 464 22.90 19.65 -2.40
C VAL A 464 21.39 19.82 -2.34
N GLU A 465 20.88 20.28 -1.20
CA GLU A 465 19.48 20.66 -1.00
C GLU A 465 19.35 22.17 -0.91
N ALA A 466 18.63 22.77 -1.85
CA ALA A 466 18.44 24.20 -1.95
C ALA A 466 16.99 24.61 -1.65
N THR A 467 16.84 25.61 -0.80
CA THR A 467 15.57 26.30 -0.51
C THR A 467 15.65 27.71 -1.11
N PRO A 468 14.69 28.11 -1.97
CA PRO A 468 14.73 29.44 -2.59
C PRO A 468 14.80 30.58 -1.57
N ALA A 469 15.54 31.64 -1.91
CA ALA A 469 15.58 32.85 -1.10
C ALA A 469 14.16 33.41 -0.89
N GLY A 470 13.80 33.75 0.34
CA GLY A 470 12.46 34.25 0.68
C GLY A 470 11.37 33.16 0.73
N PHE A 471 11.70 31.91 0.44
CA PHE A 471 10.82 30.79 0.75
C PHE A 471 11.00 30.43 2.23
N GLU A 472 10.15 31.02 3.08
CA GLU A 472 9.97 30.54 4.44
C GLU A 472 9.16 29.24 4.33
N PRO A 473 9.72 28.07 4.70
CA PRO A 473 8.92 26.85 4.69
C PRO A 473 7.74 27.09 5.60
N ALA A 474 6.52 26.89 5.09
CA ALA A 474 5.31 26.99 5.90
C ALA A 474 5.56 26.23 7.21
N ALA A 475 5.43 26.94 8.34
CA ALA A 475 5.62 26.36 9.66
C ALA A 475 4.86 25.02 9.70
N PRO A 476 5.48 23.94 10.20
CA PRO A 476 4.87 22.61 10.16
C PRO A 476 3.46 22.74 10.70
N GLY A 477 2.46 22.53 9.82
CA GLY A 477 1.07 22.77 10.14
C GLY A 477 0.77 22.10 11.46
N GLY A 478 0.61 22.92 12.50
CA GLY A 478 0.03 22.45 13.74
C GLY A 478 -1.30 21.89 13.32
N LYS A 479 -1.47 20.57 13.43
CA LYS A 479 -2.80 20.00 13.54
C LYS A 479 -3.41 20.75 14.71
N GLU A 480 -4.25 21.75 14.43
CA GLU A 480 -5.11 22.34 15.45
C GLU A 480 -5.84 21.16 16.06
N ALA A 481 -5.56 20.91 17.34
CA ALA A 481 -6.34 19.98 18.11
C ALA A 481 -7.75 20.60 18.18
N GLY A 482 -8.64 20.12 17.32
CA GLY A 482 -10.07 20.39 17.46
C GLY A 482 -10.46 20.00 18.88
N ARG A 483 -10.83 21.02 19.65
CA ARG A 483 -11.44 20.87 20.97
C ARG A 483 -12.86 20.36 20.84
#